data_AF-A0A955HAJ6-F1
#
_entry.id   AF-A0A955HAJ6-F1
#
_cell.length_a   1.000
_cell.length_b   1.000
_cell.length_c   1.000
_cell.angle_alpha   90.00
_cell.angle_beta   90.00
_cell.angle_gamma   90.00
#
_symmetry.space_group_name_H-M   'P 1'
#
loop_
_entity.id
_entity.type
_entity.pdbx_description
1 polymer ?
#
loop_
_entity_poly.entity_id
_entity_poly.type
_entity_poly.pdbx_seq_one_letter_code
_entity_poly.pdbx_strand_id
1 'polypeptide(L)'
;MPTPTTYGELVEFVLDLINIIIPTLLVVIFVYFIWKMVDAWVLHAGDETKRTEGRSYAVVAVIIFVVMVSVWGIVAMLKQSIFG
;
A
#
# COMPACT_ATOMS: atom_id res chain seq x y z
N MET A 1 -1.76 17.91 -17.45
CA MET A 1 -3.06 17.23 -17.66
C MET A 1 -4.04 18.29 -18.14
N PRO A 2 -4.68 18.13 -19.31
CA PRO A 2 -5.69 19.08 -19.77
C PRO A 2 -6.84 19.12 -18.76
N THR A 3 -7.42 20.30 -18.55
CA THR A 3 -8.62 20.45 -17.72
C THR A 3 -9.79 19.69 -18.36
N PRO A 4 -10.44 18.75 -17.66
CA PRO A 4 -11.54 17.97 -18.20
C PRO A 4 -12.73 18.87 -18.56
N THR A 5 -13.25 18.69 -19.76
CA THR A 5 -14.33 19.48 -20.37
C THR A 5 -15.63 18.69 -20.54
N THR A 6 -15.58 17.36 -20.37
CA THR A 6 -16.74 16.47 -20.47
C THR A 6 -16.87 15.57 -19.22
N TYR A 7 -18.05 15.00 -18.99
CA TYR A 7 -18.27 14.05 -17.88
C TYR A 7 -17.36 12.81 -17.97
N GLY A 8 -17.08 12.32 -19.18
CA GLY A 8 -16.17 11.19 -19.39
C GLY A 8 -14.75 11.51 -18.96
N GLU A 9 -14.23 12.68 -19.36
CA GLU A 9 -12.90 13.15 -18.98
C GLU A 9 -12.74 13.36 -17.47
N LEU A 10 -13.81 13.77 -16.77
CA LEU A 10 -13.81 13.87 -15.31
C LEU A 10 -13.66 12.50 -14.64
N VAL A 11 -14.35 11.48 -15.13
CA VAL A 11 -14.26 10.12 -14.60
C VAL A 11 -12.88 9.54 -14.85
N GLU A 12 -12.34 9.70 -16.07
CA GLU A 12 -10.98 9.26 -16.40
C GLU A 12 -9.93 9.96 -15.55
N PHE A 13 -10.05 11.27 -15.33
CA PHE A 13 -9.16 12.03 -14.46
C PHE A 13 -9.14 11.48 -13.02
N VAL A 14 -10.32 11.14 -12.46
CA VAL A 14 -10.41 10.54 -11.12
C VAL A 14 -9.80 9.13 -11.11
N LEU A 15 -10.06 8.32 -12.14
CA LEU A 15 -9.51 6.97 -12.25
C LEU A 15 -7.98 6.98 -12.36
N ASP A 16 -7.41 7.90 -13.13
CA ASP A 16 -5.96 8.10 -13.24
C ASP A 16 -5.36 8.51 -11.90
N LEU A 17 -6.04 9.39 -11.17
CA LEU A 17 -5.61 9.80 -9.83
C LEU A 17 -5.63 8.62 -8.84
N ILE A 18 -6.64 7.77 -8.89
CA ILE A 18 -6.70 6.57 -8.05
C ILE A 18 -5.59 5.58 -8.46
N ASN A 19 -5.36 5.39 -9.76
CA ASN A 19 -4.32 4.51 -10.29
C ASN A 19 -2.91 4.94 -9.88
N ILE A 20 -2.65 6.24 -9.66
CA ILE A 20 -1.35 6.70 -9.15
C ILE A 20 -1.28 6.68 -7.62
N ILE A 21 -2.38 6.99 -6.92
CA ILE A 21 -2.40 7.06 -5.44
C ILE A 21 -2.15 5.69 -4.82
N ILE A 22 -2.79 4.63 -5.33
CA ILE A 22 -2.69 3.29 -4.73
C ILE A 22 -1.23 2.77 -4.70
N PRO A 23 -0.49 2.72 -5.83
CA PRO A 23 0.91 2.28 -5.81
C PRO A 23 1.80 3.23 -5.02
N THR A 24 1.51 4.54 -5.02
CA THR A 24 2.27 5.52 -4.20
C THR A 24 2.11 5.25 -2.71
N LEU A 25 0.90 4.97 -2.23
CA LEU A 25 0.66 4.59 -0.83
C LEU A 25 1.41 3.32 -0.44
N LEU A 26 1.49 2.33 -1.33
CA LEU A 26 2.25 1.11 -1.11
C LEU A 26 3.74 1.43 -0.88
N VAL A 27 4.33 2.29 -1.71
CA VAL A 27 5.73 2.71 -1.55
C VAL A 27 5.94 3.40 -0.19
N VAL A 28 5.05 4.31 0.20
CA VAL A 28 5.15 5.01 1.50
C VAL A 28 5.07 4.04 2.67
N ILE A 29 4.11 3.11 2.65
CA ILE A 29 3.95 2.09 3.69
C ILE A 29 5.19 1.19 3.75
N PHE A 30 5.74 0.80 2.60
CA PHE A 30 6.93 -0.04 2.51
C PHE A 30 8.17 0.65 3.07
N VAL A 31 8.38 1.93 2.76
CA VAL A 31 9.47 2.74 3.33
C VAL A 31 9.31 2.86 4.84
N TYR A 32 8.10 3.12 5.33
CA TYR A 32 7.83 3.16 6.77
C TYR A 32 8.12 1.82 7.45
N PHE A 33 7.75 0.70 6.82
CA PHE A 33 8.07 -0.64 7.31
C PHE A 33 9.58 -0.87 7.44
N ILE A 34 10.37 -0.52 6.43
CA ILE A 34 11.84 -0.62 6.49
C ILE A 34 12.38 0.24 7.61
N TRP A 35 11.89 1.48 7.76
CA TRP A 35 12.33 2.38 8.81
C TRP A 35 12.05 1.81 10.21
N LYS A 36 10.85 1.25 10.44
CA LYS A 36 10.52 0.59 11.72
C LYS A 36 11.40 -0.63 11.99
N MET A 37 11.81 -1.35 10.96
CA MET A 37 12.75 -2.47 11.09
C MET A 37 14.16 -1.99 11.47
N VAL A 38 14.64 -0.89 10.88
CA VAL A 38 15.92 -0.29 11.27
C VAL A 38 15.84 0.24 12.71
N ASP A 39 14.76 0.93 13.08
CA ASP A 39 14.57 1.48 14.42
C ASP A 39 14.59 0.41 15.52
N ALA A 40 13.85 -0.69 15.34
CA ALA A 40 13.73 -1.71 16.36
C ALA A 40 14.94 -2.66 16.46
N TRP A 41 15.66 -2.92 15.36
CA TRP A 41 16.74 -3.92 15.35
C TRP A 41 18.15 -3.34 15.19
N VAL A 42 18.30 -2.12 14.67
CA VAL A 42 19.60 -1.46 14.49
C VAL A 42 19.81 -0.38 15.54
N LEU A 43 18.87 0.57 15.67
CA LEU A 43 19.01 1.69 16.61
C LEU A 43 18.81 1.25 18.07
N HIS A 44 17.82 0.38 18.31
CA HIS A 44 17.47 -0.10 19.66
C HIS A 44 17.85 -1.56 19.89
N ALA A 45 18.96 -2.03 19.30
CA ALA A 45 19.36 -3.44 19.32
C ALA A 45 19.53 -4.04 20.73
N GLY A 46 19.88 -3.22 21.73
CA GLY A 46 20.05 -3.63 23.13
C GLY A 46 18.78 -3.60 23.98
N ASP A 47 17.65 -3.13 23.44
CA ASP A 47 16.39 -3.00 24.18
C ASP A 47 15.41 -4.11 23.76
N GLU A 48 15.23 -5.10 24.63
CA GLU A 48 14.31 -6.23 24.40
C GLU A 48 12.86 -5.79 24.20
N THR A 49 12.44 -4.68 24.83
CA THR A 49 11.07 -4.17 24.70
C THR A 49 10.83 -3.64 23.28
N LYS A 50 11.78 -2.87 22.75
CA LYS A 50 11.72 -2.31 21.39
C LYS A 50 11.82 -3.37 20.31
N ARG A 51 12.60 -4.44 20.53
CA ARG A 51 12.64 -5.59 19.60
C ARG A 51 11.33 -6.36 19.55
N THR A 52 10.67 -6.52 20.70
CA THR A 52 9.37 -7.19 20.77
C THR A 52 8.29 -6.34 20.06
N GLU A 53 8.31 -5.02 20.27
CA GLU A 53 7.45 -4.07 19.56
C GLU A 53 7.70 -4.13 18.04
N GLY A 54 8.97 -4.12 17.62
CA GLY A 54 9.39 -4.24 16.23
C GLY A 54 8.88 -5.51 15.55
N ARG A 55 8.95 -6.66 16.23
CA ARG A 55 8.38 -7.92 15.71
C ARG A 55 6.89 -7.80 15.46
N SER A 56 6.13 -7.20 16.38
CA SER A 56 4.70 -6.98 16.22
C SER A 56 4.41 -6.11 14.99
N TYR A 57 5.11 -4.97 14.84
CA TYR A 57 4.97 -4.12 13.66
C TYR A 57 5.30 -4.85 12.37
N ALA A 58 6.32 -5.72 12.37
CA ALA A 58 6.68 -6.45 11.18
C ALA A 58 5.60 -7.45 10.74
N VAL A 59 4.99 -8.16 11.69
CA VAL A 59 3.86 -9.06 11.42
C VAL A 59 2.66 -8.27 10.89
N VAL A 60 2.31 -7.15 11.52
CA VAL A 60 1.20 -6.29 11.08
C VAL A 60 1.44 -5.76 9.67
N ALA A 61 2.65 -5.31 9.34
CA ALA A 61 2.98 -4.84 8.00
C ALA A 61 2.82 -5.92 6.93
N VAL A 62 3.25 -7.15 7.21
CA VAL A 62 3.06 -8.29 6.29
C VAL A 62 1.58 -8.59 6.09
N ILE A 63 0.77 -8.58 7.16
CA ILE A 63 -0.68 -8.80 7.07
C ILE A 63 -1.33 -7.74 6.19
N ILE A 64 -1.02 -6.46 6.43
CA ILE A 64 -1.52 -5.33 5.62
C ILE A 64 -1.15 -5.51 4.14
N PHE A 65 0.10 -5.89 3.86
CA PHE A 65 0.57 -6.13 2.50
C PHE A 65 -0.22 -7.25 1.81
N VAL A 66 -0.41 -8.39 2.47
CA VAL A 66 -1.18 -9.52 1.93
C VAL A 66 -2.63 -9.13 1.65
N VAL A 67 -3.26 -8.37 2.55
CA VAL A 67 -4.65 -7.89 2.37
C VAL A 67 -4.74 -6.92 1.20
N MET A 68 -3.82 -5.97 1.06
CA MET A 68 -3.83 -5.04 -0.08
C MET A 68 -3.66 -5.77 -1.42
N VAL A 69 -2.72 -6.70 -1.50
CA VAL A 69 -2.47 -7.48 -2.74
C VAL A 69 -3.67 -8.38 -3.06
N SER A 70 -4.28 -9.01 -2.05
CA SER A 70 -5.45 -9.88 -2.26
C SER A 70 -6.64 -9.09 -2.79
N VAL A 71 -6.91 -7.88 -2.28
CA VAL A 71 -7.97 -7.00 -2.79
C VAL A 71 -7.73 -6.66 -4.27
N TRP A 72 -6.50 -6.30 -4.66
CA TRP A 72 -6.18 -6.01 -6.06
C TRP A 72 -6.35 -7.24 -6.97
N GLY A 73 -5.91 -8.41 -6.52
CA GLY A 73 -6.10 -9.67 -7.24
C GLY A 73 -7.57 -10.01 -7.44
N ILE A 74 -8.40 -9.85 -6.41
CA ILE A 74 -9.85 -10.07 -6.47
C ILE A 74 -10.50 -9.07 -7.43
N VAL A 75 -10.15 -7.78 -7.35
CA VAL A 75 -10.69 -6.75 -8.26
C VAL A 75 -10.31 -7.04 -9.71
N ALA A 76 -9.07 -7.44 -9.98
CA ALA A 76 -8.63 -7.82 -11.33
C ALA A 76 -9.39 -9.04 -11.85
N MET A 77 -9.56 -10.07 -11.01
CA MET A 77 -10.31 -11.27 -11.37
C MET A 77 -11.79 -10.95 -11.64
N LEU A 78 -12.42 -10.12 -10.81
CA LEU A 78 -13.80 -9.67 -11.00
C LEU A 78 -13.95 -8.84 -12.28
N LYS A 79 -13.02 -7.91 -12.56
CA LYS A 79 -13.04 -7.14 -13.81
C LYS A 79 -12.99 -8.06 -15.03
N GLN A 80 -12.08 -9.04 -15.03
CA GLN A 80 -11.96 -10.01 -16.12
C GLN A 80 -13.21 -10.88 -16.24
N SER A 81 -13.86 -11.22 -15.14
CA SER A 81 -15.05 -12.09 -15.15
C SER A 81 -16.32 -11.37 -15.62
N ILE A 82 -16.47 -10.08 -15.29
CA ILE A 82 -17.67 -9.29 -15.58
C ILE A 82 -17.57 -8.53 -16.90
N PHE A 83 -16.38 -8.03 -17.23
CA PHE A 83 -16.12 -7.21 -18.42
C PHE A 83 -15.22 -7.91 -19.45
N GLY A 84 -15.02 -9.23 -19.28
CA GLY A 84 -14.27 -10.08 -20.21
C GLY A 84 -14.87 -10.10 -21.61
#